data_AF-A0A1C0SAJ1-F1
#
_entry.id   AF-A0A1C0SAJ1-F1
#
_cell.length_a   1.000
_cell.length_b   1.000
_cell.length_c   1.000
_cell.angle_alpha   90.00
_cell.angle_beta   90.00
_cell.angle_gamma   90.00
#
_symmetry.space_group_name_H-M   'P 1'
#
loop_
_entity.id
_entity.type
_entity.pdbx_description
1 polymer ?
#
loop_
_entity_poly.entity_id
_entity_poly.type
_entity_poly.pdbx_seq_one_letter_code
_entity_poly.pdbx_strand_id
1 'polypeptide(L)'
;MGKVIGRRGRLSTRVVLAICCFAPQHALAAGDIDPAIIAARTGDYLVAPVDGAAGCKLGFTADETIGGYAVTGAETCATALPSISEVTAWNFGENGSLLLIDVLRKVRARFEESEGSPPLTSGELGPRLALVPAVDGISHLPAPANVKGAWQMKRPDGTPVCQVSFADKSDDDGNFTLSVLSPCDTTVKKLKLRRWQANGLGITLLGEDGNSLAFTATASGFEKDRNEGGTPLLLIRN
;
A
#
# COMPACT_ATOMS: atom_id res chain seq x y z
N MET A 1 17.18 33.43 76.72
CA MET A 1 17.89 32.13 76.61
C MET A 1 16.85 31.03 76.41
N GLY A 2 16.86 30.38 75.25
CA GLY A 2 15.88 29.33 74.90
C GLY A 2 15.98 28.99 73.42
N LYS A 3 16.87 28.04 73.10
CA LYS A 3 17.27 27.64 71.74
C LYS A 3 16.25 26.64 71.20
N VAL A 4 15.47 26.99 70.18
CA VAL A 4 14.54 26.07 69.49
C VAL A 4 15.22 25.52 68.24
N ILE A 5 15.41 24.20 68.22
CA ILE A 5 16.04 23.42 67.15
C ILE A 5 14.94 23.00 66.16
N GLY A 6 14.93 23.58 64.97
CA GLY A 6 14.03 23.19 63.87
C GLY A 6 14.58 22.01 63.09
N ARG A 7 13.84 20.88 63.09
CA ARG A 7 14.13 19.66 62.33
C ARG A 7 14.02 19.91 60.82
N ARG A 8 15.09 19.62 60.06
CA ARG A 8 15.06 19.52 58.60
C ARG A 8 14.33 18.23 58.18
N GLY A 9 13.14 18.36 57.60
CA GLY A 9 12.47 17.26 56.91
C GLY A 9 13.14 17.00 55.56
N ARG A 10 13.62 15.77 55.34
CA ARG A 10 14.05 15.30 54.01
C ARG A 10 12.78 15.00 53.18
N LEU A 11 12.52 15.80 52.16
CA LEU A 11 11.64 15.39 51.06
C LEU A 11 12.39 14.34 50.23
N SER A 12 11.91 13.10 50.27
CA SER A 12 12.37 12.02 49.42
C SER A 12 11.55 12.04 48.13
N THR A 13 12.05 12.71 47.10
CA THR A 13 11.46 12.71 45.76
C THR A 13 11.67 11.32 45.15
N ARG A 14 10.62 10.48 45.15
CA ARG A 14 10.61 9.23 44.39
C ARG A 14 10.41 9.55 42.91
N VAL A 15 11.50 9.50 42.14
CA VAL A 15 11.44 9.43 40.68
C VAL A 15 10.90 8.04 40.31
N VAL A 16 9.70 7.98 39.76
CA VAL A 16 9.15 6.75 39.16
C VAL A 16 9.66 6.69 37.73
N LEU A 17 10.65 5.84 37.50
CA LEU A 17 11.16 5.53 36.16
C LEU A 17 10.15 4.59 35.50
N ALA A 18 9.30 5.12 34.61
CA ALA A 18 8.43 4.31 33.78
C ALA A 18 9.29 3.60 32.72
N ILE A 19 9.54 2.30 32.93
CA ILE A 19 10.17 1.43 31.95
C ILE A 19 9.08 1.07 30.92
N CYS A 20 9.09 1.73 29.76
CA CYS A 20 8.36 1.26 28.59
C CYS A 20 9.07 0.00 28.08
N CYS A 21 8.53 -1.18 28.41
CA CYS A 21 8.92 -2.44 27.76
C CYS A 21 8.44 -2.41 26.31
N PHE A 22 9.22 -1.82 25.40
CA PHE A 22 9.11 -2.13 23.99
C PHE A 22 9.75 -3.49 23.77
N ALA A 23 8.93 -4.55 23.72
CA ALA A 23 9.41 -5.87 23.36
C ALA A 23 9.90 -5.83 21.89
N PRO A 24 11.14 -6.27 21.60
CA PRO A 24 11.56 -6.49 20.22
C PRO A 24 10.66 -7.58 19.61
N GLN A 25 9.95 -7.24 18.54
CA GLN A 25 9.14 -8.19 17.80
C GLN A 25 10.05 -8.95 16.83
N HIS A 26 10.20 -10.25 17.05
CA HIS A 26 11.10 -11.10 16.28
C HIS A 26 10.40 -11.66 15.04
N ALA A 27 11.20 -12.03 14.03
CA ALA A 27 10.73 -12.86 12.93
C ALA A 27 10.53 -14.30 13.43
N LEU A 28 9.53 -15.00 12.89
CA LEU A 28 9.34 -16.43 13.15
C LEU A 28 10.52 -17.23 12.57
N ALA A 29 10.87 -18.36 13.19
CA ALA A 29 11.92 -19.22 12.67
C ALA A 29 11.48 -19.85 11.33
N ALA A 30 12.40 -19.91 10.37
CA ALA A 30 12.16 -20.65 9.12
C ALA A 30 11.94 -22.14 9.46
N GLY A 31 10.87 -22.73 8.90
CA GLY A 31 10.48 -24.13 9.14
C GLY A 31 9.31 -24.33 10.12
N ASP A 32 8.95 -23.33 10.92
CA ASP A 32 7.77 -23.40 11.82
C ASP A 32 6.47 -23.00 11.11
N ILE A 33 6.56 -22.48 9.89
CA ILE A 33 5.44 -22.03 9.07
C ILE A 33 5.08 -23.13 8.07
N ASP A 34 3.78 -23.43 7.93
CA ASP A 34 3.28 -24.41 6.96
C ASP A 34 3.81 -24.09 5.54
N PRO A 35 4.48 -25.04 4.86
CA PRO A 35 5.00 -24.85 3.51
C PRO A 35 3.96 -24.36 2.50
N ALA A 36 2.67 -24.69 2.68
CA ALA A 36 1.60 -24.21 1.82
C ALA A 36 1.38 -22.68 1.97
N ILE A 37 1.56 -22.14 3.17
CA ILE A 37 1.50 -20.69 3.43
C ILE A 37 2.68 -20.00 2.75
N ILE A 38 3.87 -20.60 2.83
CA ILE A 38 5.07 -20.07 2.16
C ILE A 38 4.87 -20.04 0.65
N ALA A 39 4.45 -21.17 0.07
CA ALA A 39 4.18 -21.29 -1.36
C ALA A 39 3.15 -20.24 -1.83
N ALA A 40 2.08 -20.01 -1.06
CA ALA A 40 1.05 -19.03 -1.38
C ALA A 40 1.54 -17.57 -1.36
N ARG A 41 2.68 -17.28 -0.71
CA ARG A 41 3.28 -15.93 -0.70
C ARG A 41 4.44 -15.76 -1.68
N THR A 42 4.89 -16.82 -2.34
CA THR A 42 5.90 -16.69 -3.40
C THR A 42 5.36 -15.95 -4.62
N GLY A 43 6.25 -15.26 -5.34
CA GLY A 43 5.91 -14.51 -6.55
C GLY A 43 6.54 -13.13 -6.60
N ASP A 44 6.23 -12.39 -7.65
CA ASP A 44 6.72 -11.03 -7.84
C ASP A 44 5.77 -10.01 -7.21
N TYR A 45 6.34 -9.08 -6.45
CA TYR A 45 5.62 -8.00 -5.78
C TYR A 45 6.18 -6.65 -6.17
N LEU A 46 5.29 -5.67 -6.29
CA LEU A 46 5.64 -4.26 -6.31
C LEU A 46 5.57 -3.73 -4.87
N VAL A 47 6.70 -3.22 -4.38
CA VAL A 47 6.74 -2.38 -3.18
C VAL A 47 6.77 -0.92 -3.65
N ALA A 48 5.74 -0.15 -3.30
CA ALA A 48 5.61 1.22 -3.79
C ALA A 48 5.01 2.17 -2.73
N PRO A 49 5.43 3.44 -2.72
CA PRO A 49 4.77 4.48 -1.93
C PRO A 49 3.29 4.65 -2.29
N VAL A 50 2.45 4.86 -1.28
CA VAL A 50 0.99 5.06 -1.46
C VAL A 50 0.62 6.40 -2.10
N ASP A 51 1.57 7.33 -2.18
CA ASP A 51 1.39 8.64 -2.84
C ASP A 51 1.58 8.59 -4.36
N GLY A 52 1.90 7.40 -4.90
CA GLY A 52 2.08 7.16 -6.32
C GLY A 52 3.46 7.50 -6.86
N ALA A 53 4.45 7.75 -6.00
CA ALA A 53 5.84 7.74 -6.41
C ALA A 53 6.26 6.34 -6.90
N ALA A 54 7.35 6.29 -7.67
CA ALA A 54 7.89 5.03 -8.17
C ALA A 54 8.31 4.11 -7.00
N GLY A 55 8.01 2.83 -7.16
CA GLY A 55 8.47 1.73 -6.32
C GLY A 55 9.49 0.85 -7.03
N CYS A 56 9.61 -0.39 -6.55
CA CYS A 56 10.47 -1.41 -7.15
C CYS A 56 9.84 -2.80 -7.05
N LYS A 57 10.30 -3.70 -7.92
CA LYS A 57 9.86 -5.11 -7.91
C LYS A 57 10.77 -5.95 -7.03
N LEU A 58 10.18 -6.84 -6.24
CA LEU A 58 10.87 -7.85 -5.45
C LEU A 58 10.29 -9.23 -5.79
N GLY A 59 11.15 -10.23 -5.98
CA GLY A 59 10.73 -11.63 -6.14
C GLY A 59 10.84 -12.37 -4.82
N PHE A 60 9.73 -12.88 -4.29
CA PHE A 60 9.67 -13.68 -3.07
C PHE A 60 9.73 -15.17 -3.44
N THR A 61 10.71 -15.87 -2.88
CA THR A 61 10.92 -17.31 -3.14
C THR A 61 10.63 -18.14 -1.89
N ALA A 62 10.55 -19.47 -2.04
CA ALA A 62 10.46 -20.40 -0.91
C ALA A 62 11.84 -20.90 -0.43
N ASP A 63 12.93 -20.43 -1.04
CA ASP A 63 14.27 -20.87 -0.68
C ASP A 63 14.68 -20.25 0.65
N GLU A 64 15.14 -21.08 1.60
CA GLU A 64 15.57 -20.58 2.91
C GLU A 64 16.88 -19.80 2.81
N THR A 65 17.00 -18.75 3.62
CA THR A 65 18.19 -17.93 3.76
C THR A 65 18.30 -17.35 5.17
N ILE A 66 19.36 -16.58 5.43
CA ILE A 66 19.52 -15.89 6.69
C ILE A 66 18.37 -14.88 6.86
N GLY A 67 17.52 -15.13 7.86
CA GLY A 67 16.39 -14.25 8.22
C GLY A 67 15.02 -14.72 7.75
N GLY A 68 14.92 -15.81 6.98
CA GLY A 68 13.64 -16.34 6.48
C GLY A 68 13.79 -16.98 5.11
N TYR A 69 13.01 -16.50 4.15
CA TYR A 69 12.98 -16.97 2.77
C TYR A 69 13.54 -15.93 1.82
N ALA A 70 14.18 -16.33 0.72
CA ALA A 70 14.99 -15.43 -0.09
C ALA A 70 14.14 -14.42 -0.89
N VAL A 71 14.65 -13.19 -0.95
CA VAL A 71 14.17 -12.09 -1.80
C VAL A 71 15.17 -11.86 -2.93
N THR A 72 14.65 -11.64 -4.14
CA THR A 72 15.43 -11.31 -5.35
C THR A 72 15.04 -9.93 -5.91
N GLY A 73 15.93 -9.29 -6.64
CA GLY A 73 15.65 -8.02 -7.35
C GLY A 73 15.70 -6.75 -6.48
N ALA A 74 16.12 -6.85 -5.21
CA ALA A 74 16.19 -5.71 -4.29
C ALA A 74 17.12 -4.59 -4.80
N GLU A 75 18.16 -4.90 -5.56
CA GLU A 75 19.04 -3.93 -6.19
C GLU A 75 18.30 -2.93 -7.10
N THR A 76 17.15 -3.33 -7.66
CA THR A 76 16.29 -2.44 -8.48
C THR A 76 15.67 -1.31 -7.66
N CYS A 77 15.62 -1.46 -6.34
CA CYS A 77 15.10 -0.46 -5.41
C CYS A 77 16.09 0.69 -5.12
N ALA A 78 17.37 0.58 -5.50
CA ALA A 78 18.40 1.52 -5.06
C ALA A 78 18.09 3.01 -5.35
N THR A 79 17.33 3.29 -6.42
CA THR A 79 16.91 4.66 -6.76
C THR A 79 15.59 5.05 -6.11
N ALA A 80 14.56 4.20 -6.24
CA ALA A 80 13.20 4.52 -5.82
C ALA A 80 13.00 4.38 -4.31
N LEU A 81 13.56 3.31 -3.73
CA LEU A 81 13.41 2.91 -2.32
C LEU A 81 14.76 2.43 -1.74
N PRO A 82 15.74 3.33 -1.49
CA PRO A 82 17.07 2.94 -1.02
C PRO A 82 17.05 2.10 0.27
N SER A 83 16.10 2.35 1.16
CA SER A 83 15.95 1.59 2.42
C SER A 83 15.63 0.11 2.23
N ILE A 84 15.05 -0.27 1.08
CA ILE A 84 14.67 -1.64 0.69
C ILE A 84 15.75 -2.32 -0.16
N SER A 85 16.71 -1.57 -0.69
CA SER A 85 17.66 -2.06 -1.69
C SER A 85 18.65 -3.13 -1.23
N GLU A 86 18.73 -3.37 0.08
CA GLU A 86 19.61 -4.34 0.72
C GLU A 86 18.84 -5.52 1.34
N VAL A 87 17.53 -5.61 1.09
CA VAL A 87 16.71 -6.73 1.57
C VAL A 87 17.13 -8.00 0.85
N THR A 88 17.35 -9.06 1.62
CA THR A 88 17.71 -10.38 1.10
C THR A 88 16.75 -11.47 1.52
N ALA A 89 15.88 -11.19 2.50
CA ALA A 89 14.93 -12.15 3.02
C ALA A 89 13.55 -11.54 3.29
N TRP A 90 12.52 -12.37 3.20
CA TRP A 90 11.17 -12.09 3.67
C TRP A 90 10.76 -13.16 4.70
N ASN A 91 9.89 -12.78 5.63
CA ASN A 91 9.40 -13.70 6.65
C ASN A 91 8.08 -13.18 7.27
N PHE A 92 7.47 -13.94 8.16
CA PHE A 92 6.35 -13.49 8.98
C PHE A 92 6.83 -13.04 10.36
N GLY A 93 6.25 -11.95 10.86
CA GLY A 93 6.32 -11.56 12.26
C GLY A 93 5.32 -12.34 13.10
N GLU A 94 5.51 -12.31 14.42
CA GLU A 94 4.63 -12.99 15.39
C GLU A 94 3.14 -12.58 15.29
N ASN A 95 2.86 -11.37 14.81
CA ASN A 95 1.51 -10.85 14.60
C ASN A 95 0.94 -11.15 13.19
N GLY A 96 1.61 -11.97 12.39
CA GLY A 96 1.22 -12.28 11.02
C GLY A 96 1.60 -11.21 9.99
N SER A 97 2.30 -10.14 10.38
CA SER A 97 2.84 -9.16 9.44
C SER A 97 3.91 -9.77 8.53
N LEU A 98 4.04 -9.25 7.32
CA LEU A 98 5.14 -9.61 6.43
C LEU A 98 6.34 -8.71 6.69
N LEU A 99 7.50 -9.30 6.91
CA LEU A 99 8.76 -8.62 7.20
C LEU A 99 9.68 -8.71 5.98
N LEU A 100 10.33 -7.61 5.64
CA LEU A 100 11.49 -7.58 4.76
C LEU A 100 12.74 -7.36 5.59
N ILE A 101 13.76 -8.18 5.36
CA ILE A 101 14.90 -8.34 6.26
C ILE A 101 16.21 -8.27 5.44
N ASP A 102 17.20 -7.53 5.95
CA ASP A 102 18.54 -7.47 5.37
C ASP A 102 19.46 -8.60 5.86
N VAL A 103 20.65 -8.70 5.28
CA VAL A 103 21.67 -9.71 5.64
C VAL A 103 22.13 -9.65 7.11
N LEU A 104 21.94 -8.51 7.78
CA LEU A 104 22.25 -8.31 9.20
C LEU A 104 21.06 -8.65 10.11
N ARG A 105 19.99 -9.24 9.55
CA ARG A 105 18.72 -9.55 10.20
C ARG A 105 17.96 -8.32 10.71
N LYS A 106 18.21 -7.14 10.14
CA LYS A 106 17.42 -5.95 10.46
C LYS A 106 16.16 -5.93 9.61
N VAL A 107 15.02 -5.69 10.26
CA VAL A 107 13.75 -5.45 9.57
C VAL A 107 13.82 -4.10 8.87
N ARG A 108 13.72 -4.10 7.55
CA ARG A 108 13.74 -2.91 6.68
C ARG A 108 12.34 -2.42 6.34
N ALA A 109 11.36 -3.33 6.33
CA ALA A 109 9.95 -2.99 6.26
C ALA A 109 9.10 -4.04 6.96
N ARG A 110 7.96 -3.59 7.49
CA ARG A 110 6.90 -4.43 8.03
C ARG A 110 5.59 -4.05 7.39
N PHE A 111 4.94 -5.01 6.75
CA PHE A 111 3.65 -4.84 6.11
C PHE A 111 2.57 -5.51 6.96
N GLU A 112 1.60 -4.72 7.37
CA GLU A 112 0.47 -5.16 8.17
C GLU A 112 -0.74 -5.34 7.24
N GLU A 113 -1.41 -6.48 7.38
CA GLU A 113 -2.63 -6.80 6.65
C GLU A 113 -3.78 -5.94 7.19
N SER A 114 -4.64 -5.45 6.30
CA SER A 114 -5.85 -4.73 6.66
C SER A 114 -6.97 -5.11 5.70
N GLU A 115 -8.14 -5.41 6.25
CA GLU A 115 -9.28 -5.89 5.46
C GLU A 115 -9.62 -4.92 4.33
N GLY A 116 -9.69 -5.43 3.10
CA GLY A 116 -10.06 -4.65 1.92
C GLY A 116 -8.96 -3.74 1.37
N SER A 117 -7.74 -3.79 1.90
CA SER A 117 -6.59 -3.01 1.40
C SER A 117 -5.35 -3.90 1.25
N PRO A 118 -4.38 -3.54 0.38
CA PRO A 118 -3.12 -4.26 0.34
C PRO A 118 -2.39 -4.14 1.68
N PRO A 119 -1.45 -5.04 1.99
CA PRO A 119 -0.57 -4.88 3.14
C PRO A 119 0.20 -3.55 3.10
N LEU A 120 0.20 -2.80 4.20
CA LEU A 120 0.82 -1.47 4.29
C LEU A 120 1.86 -1.39 5.41
N THR A 121 2.90 -0.58 5.21
CA THR A 121 3.77 -0.16 6.33
C THR A 121 3.09 0.92 7.18
N SER A 122 3.58 1.14 8.40
CA SER A 122 3.12 2.24 9.29
C SER A 122 3.61 3.62 8.83
N GLY A 123 4.70 3.68 8.06
CA GLY A 123 5.38 4.93 7.69
C GLY A 123 6.34 5.48 8.75
N GLU A 124 6.60 4.76 9.84
CA GLU A 124 7.52 5.22 10.89
C GLU A 124 8.99 5.26 10.43
N LEU A 125 9.35 4.39 9.47
CA LEU A 125 10.71 4.25 8.93
C LEU A 125 10.91 4.89 7.55
N GLY A 126 9.94 5.69 7.08
CA GLY A 126 9.96 6.29 5.74
C GLY A 126 8.56 6.49 5.18
N PRO A 127 8.40 6.66 3.84
CA PRO A 127 7.08 6.76 3.24
C PRO A 127 6.24 5.51 3.55
N ARG A 128 4.92 5.68 3.63
CA ARG A 128 4.01 4.54 3.74
C ARG A 128 4.06 3.76 2.43
N LEU A 129 4.41 2.48 2.52
CA LEU A 129 4.56 1.59 1.37
C LEU A 129 3.40 0.60 1.34
N ALA A 130 2.94 0.25 0.14
CA ALA A 130 2.11 -0.93 -0.07
C ALA A 130 2.95 -2.06 -0.67
N LEU A 131 2.55 -3.28 -0.35
CA LEU A 131 3.00 -4.50 -1.02
C LEU A 131 1.84 -5.02 -1.86
N VAL A 132 2.00 -5.05 -3.18
CA VAL A 132 0.98 -5.56 -4.12
C VAL A 132 1.61 -6.57 -5.07
N PRO A 133 0.86 -7.55 -5.59
CA PRO A 133 1.36 -8.38 -6.68
C PRO A 133 1.85 -7.51 -7.84
N ALA A 134 3.02 -7.83 -8.38
CA ALA A 134 3.61 -7.07 -9.47
C ALA A 134 2.84 -7.30 -10.77
N VAL A 135 2.73 -6.23 -11.57
CA VAL A 135 2.21 -6.29 -12.95
C VAL A 135 3.26 -5.70 -13.87
N ASP A 136 3.50 -6.35 -15.01
CA ASP A 136 4.48 -5.87 -15.98
C ASP A 136 4.11 -4.50 -16.55
N GLY A 137 5.12 -3.64 -16.65
CA GLY A 137 4.95 -2.25 -17.08
C GLY A 137 4.39 -1.30 -16.02
N ILE A 138 4.11 -1.77 -14.80
CA ILE A 138 3.65 -0.92 -13.68
C ILE A 138 4.75 -0.78 -12.64
N SER A 139 5.07 0.48 -12.29
CA SER A 139 6.12 0.83 -11.33
C SER A 139 5.64 1.68 -10.16
N HIS A 140 4.37 2.07 -10.13
CA HIS A 140 3.80 2.92 -9.10
C HIS A 140 2.34 2.56 -8.86
N LEU A 141 1.81 2.93 -7.69
CA LEU A 141 0.39 2.78 -7.41
C LEU A 141 -0.40 3.93 -8.03
N PRO A 142 -1.66 3.71 -8.44
CA PRO A 142 -2.58 4.79 -8.74
C PRO A 142 -2.68 5.75 -7.55
N ALA A 143 -2.46 7.03 -7.80
CA ALA A 143 -2.60 8.07 -6.79
C ALA A 143 -2.97 9.40 -7.46
N PRO A 144 -3.47 10.38 -6.71
CA PRO A 144 -3.84 11.69 -7.26
C PRO A 144 -2.74 12.33 -8.13
N ALA A 145 -1.49 12.21 -7.69
CA ALA A 145 -0.33 12.76 -8.38
C ALA A 145 -0.17 12.25 -9.82
N ASN A 146 -0.52 10.99 -10.08
CA ASN A 146 -0.30 10.33 -11.37
C ASN A 146 -1.60 9.97 -12.13
N VAL A 147 -2.76 9.99 -11.48
CA VAL A 147 -4.07 9.73 -12.12
C VAL A 147 -4.77 11.02 -12.57
N LYS A 148 -4.51 12.17 -11.96
CA LYS A 148 -5.23 13.40 -12.28
C LYS A 148 -5.21 13.78 -13.78
N GLY A 149 -6.26 14.47 -14.20
CA GLY A 149 -6.46 14.95 -15.56
C GLY A 149 -7.58 14.22 -16.30
N ALA A 150 -7.61 14.42 -17.62
CA ALA A 150 -8.65 13.90 -18.50
C ALA A 150 -8.34 12.47 -18.97
N TRP A 151 -9.37 11.63 -19.00
CA TRP A 151 -9.32 10.25 -19.44
C TRP A 151 -10.52 9.94 -20.32
N GLN A 152 -10.32 9.04 -21.27
CA GLN A 152 -11.38 8.50 -22.10
C GLN A 152 -11.71 7.08 -21.66
N MET A 153 -12.96 6.88 -21.27
CA MET A 153 -13.57 5.58 -21.13
C MET A 153 -13.94 5.07 -22.52
N LYS A 154 -13.47 3.88 -22.89
CA LYS A 154 -13.70 3.23 -24.18
C LYS A 154 -14.13 1.78 -23.99
N ARG A 155 -14.76 1.22 -25.02
CA ARG A 155 -14.86 -0.23 -25.21
C ARG A 155 -13.51 -0.77 -25.72
N PRO A 156 -13.22 -2.08 -25.56
CA PRO A 156 -11.99 -2.68 -26.08
C PRO A 156 -11.79 -2.51 -27.59
N ASP A 157 -12.88 -2.38 -28.36
CA ASP A 157 -12.85 -2.10 -29.80
C ASP A 157 -12.49 -0.63 -30.14
N GLY A 158 -12.25 0.21 -29.13
CA GLY A 158 -11.91 1.62 -29.28
C GLY A 158 -13.10 2.58 -29.28
N THR A 159 -14.34 2.07 -29.27
CA THR A 159 -15.54 2.91 -29.25
C THR A 159 -15.57 3.79 -28.00
N PRO A 160 -15.63 5.14 -28.12
CA PRO A 160 -15.69 6.03 -26.98
C PRO A 160 -17.03 5.89 -26.24
N VAL A 161 -16.96 5.76 -24.91
CA VAL A 161 -18.13 5.63 -24.03
C VAL A 161 -18.39 6.93 -23.30
N CYS A 162 -17.36 7.50 -22.69
CA CYS A 162 -17.50 8.67 -21.82
C CYS A 162 -16.14 9.31 -21.59
N GLN A 163 -16.07 10.63 -21.49
CA GLN A 163 -14.87 11.30 -20.99
C GLN A 163 -15.04 11.57 -19.49
N VAL A 164 -14.00 11.30 -18.71
CA VAL A 164 -13.95 11.60 -17.27
C VAL A 164 -12.73 12.44 -16.95
N SER A 165 -12.80 13.20 -15.86
CA SER A 165 -11.67 13.99 -15.36
C SER A 165 -11.46 13.71 -13.88
N PHE A 166 -10.27 13.26 -13.53
CA PHE A 166 -9.85 12.98 -12.16
C PHE A 166 -9.19 14.23 -11.58
N ALA A 167 -9.65 14.67 -10.42
CA ALA A 167 -9.00 15.73 -9.65
C ALA A 167 -8.18 15.13 -8.49
N ASP A 168 -7.29 15.94 -7.92
CA ASP A 168 -6.44 15.58 -6.78
C ASP A 168 -6.97 16.09 -5.42
N LYS A 169 -8.09 16.81 -5.43
CA LYS A 169 -8.78 17.25 -4.21
C LYS A 169 -9.57 16.10 -3.59
N SER A 170 -9.30 15.76 -2.33
CA SER A 170 -10.09 14.84 -1.51
C SER A 170 -11.14 15.55 -0.66
N ASP A 171 -12.18 14.81 -0.27
CA ASP A 171 -13.07 15.16 0.85
C ASP A 171 -12.54 14.62 2.19
N ASP A 172 -13.28 14.85 3.27
CA ASP A 172 -12.92 14.43 4.64
C ASP A 172 -12.88 12.90 4.81
N ASP A 173 -13.58 12.17 3.93
CA ASP A 173 -13.61 10.70 3.88
C ASP A 173 -12.49 10.13 2.98
N GLY A 174 -11.62 10.98 2.42
CA GLY A 174 -10.52 10.57 1.56
C GLY A 174 -10.93 10.22 0.12
N ASN A 175 -12.15 10.54 -0.31
CA ASN A 175 -12.56 10.38 -1.70
C ASN A 175 -12.09 11.55 -2.54
N PHE A 176 -11.50 11.27 -3.70
CA PHE A 176 -11.10 12.29 -4.66
C PHE A 176 -12.23 12.65 -5.62
N THR A 177 -12.25 13.90 -6.07
CA THR A 177 -13.31 14.36 -7.00
C THR A 177 -13.13 13.77 -8.41
N LEU A 178 -14.23 13.31 -9.00
CA LEU A 178 -14.34 12.83 -10.38
C LEU A 178 -15.43 13.62 -11.13
N SER A 179 -15.13 14.12 -12.32
CA SER A 179 -16.11 14.74 -13.22
C SER A 179 -16.40 13.83 -14.41
N VAL A 180 -17.69 13.61 -14.68
CA VAL A 180 -18.17 12.91 -15.89
C VAL A 180 -18.58 13.97 -16.91
N LEU A 181 -17.89 14.01 -18.06
CA LEU A 181 -18.07 15.02 -19.08
C LEU A 181 -19.07 14.55 -20.15
N SER A 182 -19.67 15.50 -20.90
CA SER A 182 -20.52 15.19 -22.05
C SER A 182 -19.74 15.33 -23.36
N PRO A 183 -20.04 14.51 -24.39
CA PRO A 183 -21.04 13.43 -24.42
C PRO A 183 -20.60 12.19 -23.62
N CYS A 184 -21.58 11.44 -23.10
CA CYS A 184 -21.34 10.23 -22.34
C CYS A 184 -22.53 9.28 -22.47
N ASP A 185 -22.24 7.99 -22.59
CA ASP A 185 -23.23 6.93 -22.70
C ASP A 185 -24.23 6.96 -21.54
N THR A 186 -25.49 6.67 -21.86
CA THR A 186 -26.58 6.74 -20.87
C THR A 186 -26.41 5.77 -19.71
N THR A 187 -25.76 4.62 -19.94
CA THR A 187 -25.48 3.62 -18.90
C THR A 187 -24.51 4.17 -17.88
N VAL A 188 -23.43 4.82 -18.32
CA VAL A 188 -22.44 5.45 -17.43
C VAL A 188 -23.03 6.67 -16.73
N LYS A 189 -23.82 7.49 -17.43
CA LYS A 189 -24.52 8.64 -16.81
C LYS A 189 -25.43 8.23 -15.65
N LYS A 190 -26.13 7.09 -15.76
CA LYS A 190 -27.02 6.57 -14.71
C LYS A 190 -26.28 6.18 -13.43
N LEU A 191 -25.00 5.85 -13.52
CA LEU A 191 -24.18 5.53 -12.34
C LEU A 191 -23.88 6.78 -11.48
N LYS A 192 -24.10 7.99 -12.03
CA LYS A 192 -23.88 9.26 -11.34
C LYS A 192 -22.51 9.34 -10.65
N LEU A 193 -21.46 8.90 -11.34
CA LEU A 193 -20.09 8.90 -10.81
C LEU A 193 -19.63 10.33 -10.50
N ARG A 194 -19.04 10.53 -9.32
CA ARG A 194 -18.61 11.84 -8.80
C ARG A 194 -17.33 11.79 -7.98
N ARG A 195 -16.97 10.60 -7.50
CA ARG A 195 -15.83 10.39 -6.62
C ARG A 195 -14.97 9.25 -7.15
N TRP A 196 -13.73 9.19 -6.72
CA TRP A 196 -12.87 8.05 -6.94
C TRP A 196 -11.94 7.79 -5.77
N GLN A 197 -11.51 6.54 -5.62
CA GLN A 197 -10.53 6.10 -4.65
C GLN A 197 -9.50 5.21 -5.33
N ALA A 198 -8.27 5.18 -4.82
CA ALA A 198 -7.25 4.21 -5.19
C ALA A 198 -7.10 3.17 -4.09
N ASN A 199 -6.92 1.91 -4.48
CA ASN A 199 -6.64 0.81 -3.56
C ASN A 199 -5.73 -0.22 -4.23
N GLY A 200 -4.50 -0.38 -3.74
CA GLY A 200 -3.49 -1.22 -4.40
C GLY A 200 -3.24 -0.79 -5.84
N LEU A 201 -3.39 -1.70 -6.80
CA LEU A 201 -3.34 -1.40 -8.23
C LEU A 201 -4.70 -1.03 -8.83
N GLY A 202 -5.75 -0.95 -8.02
CA GLY A 202 -7.10 -0.63 -8.46
C GLY A 202 -7.47 0.84 -8.24
N ILE A 203 -8.45 1.29 -9.01
CA ILE A 203 -9.25 2.48 -8.70
C ILE A 203 -10.73 2.11 -8.72
N THR A 204 -11.51 2.74 -7.85
CA THR A 204 -12.97 2.60 -7.84
C THR A 204 -13.58 3.97 -8.11
N LEU A 205 -14.42 4.05 -9.14
CA LEU A 205 -15.25 5.22 -9.39
C LEU A 205 -16.55 5.06 -8.63
N LEU A 206 -16.90 6.07 -7.84
CA LEU A 206 -18.02 6.02 -6.91
C LEU A 206 -19.10 7.03 -7.32
N GLY A 207 -20.33 6.56 -7.33
CA GLY A 207 -21.53 7.36 -7.54
C GLY A 207 -22.07 7.98 -6.26
N GLU A 208 -23.06 8.86 -6.42
CA GLU A 208 -23.84 9.40 -5.28
C GLU A 208 -24.83 8.38 -4.72
N ASP A 209 -25.36 7.49 -5.56
CA ASP A 209 -26.41 6.53 -5.20
C ASP A 209 -25.86 5.15 -4.81
N GLY A 210 -24.60 5.05 -4.40
CA GLY A 210 -23.94 3.78 -4.05
C GLY A 210 -23.51 2.91 -5.25
N ASN A 211 -23.79 3.34 -6.49
CA ASN A 211 -23.23 2.71 -7.68
C ASN A 211 -21.71 2.90 -7.74
N SER A 212 -21.01 1.93 -8.32
CA SER A 212 -19.56 1.99 -8.51
C SER A 212 -19.11 1.36 -9.81
N LEU A 213 -17.87 1.63 -10.19
CA LEU A 213 -17.12 0.87 -11.19
C LEU A 213 -15.69 0.68 -10.69
N ALA A 214 -15.29 -0.57 -10.48
CA ALA A 214 -13.91 -0.94 -10.20
C ALA A 214 -13.09 -1.09 -11.48
N PHE A 215 -11.84 -0.64 -11.45
CA PHE A 215 -10.85 -0.79 -12.50
C PHE A 215 -9.51 -1.20 -11.90
N THR A 216 -8.73 -1.97 -12.66
CA THR A 216 -7.39 -2.43 -12.32
C THR A 216 -6.38 -1.82 -13.28
N ALA A 217 -5.25 -1.37 -12.75
CA ALA A 217 -4.21 -0.74 -13.53
C ALA A 217 -3.57 -1.71 -14.54
N THR A 218 -3.21 -1.16 -15.68
CA THR A 218 -2.43 -1.81 -16.73
C THR A 218 -1.26 -0.90 -17.09
N ALA A 219 -0.31 -1.39 -17.88
CA ALA A 219 0.82 -0.57 -18.35
C ALA A 219 0.40 0.69 -19.14
N SER A 220 -0.84 0.73 -19.67
CA SER A 220 -1.35 1.82 -20.52
C SER A 220 -2.52 2.60 -19.93
N GLY A 221 -2.95 2.30 -18.70
CA GLY A 221 -4.13 2.92 -18.09
C GLY A 221 -4.82 1.99 -17.12
N PHE A 222 -6.14 1.82 -17.27
CA PHE A 222 -6.90 0.88 -16.46
C PHE A 222 -7.89 0.07 -17.30
N GLU A 223 -8.14 -1.17 -16.89
CA GLU A 223 -9.22 -2.00 -17.41
C GLU A 223 -10.26 -2.23 -16.32
N LYS A 224 -11.53 -2.33 -16.68
CA LYS A 224 -12.59 -2.62 -15.70
C LYS A 224 -12.30 -3.96 -15.02
N ASP A 225 -12.45 -4.00 -13.69
CA ASP A 225 -12.17 -5.20 -12.93
C ASP A 225 -13.04 -6.38 -13.42
N ARG A 226 -12.42 -7.56 -13.51
CA ARG A 226 -13.07 -8.76 -14.06
C ARG A 226 -14.20 -9.26 -13.17
N ASN A 227 -14.16 -8.94 -11.87
CA ASN A 227 -15.17 -9.31 -10.88
C ASN A 227 -16.40 -8.38 -10.91
N GLU A 228 -16.30 -7.19 -11.52
CA GLU A 228 -17.40 -6.21 -11.61
C GLU A 228 -18.55 -6.69 -12.52
N GLY A 229 -18.30 -7.67 -13.39
CA GLY A 229 -19.28 -8.18 -14.37
C GLY A 229 -19.72 -7.15 -15.40
N GLY A 230 -20.54 -7.53 -16.38
CA GLY A 230 -21.02 -6.63 -17.45
C GLY A 230 -19.96 -6.28 -18.50
N THR A 231 -20.24 -5.35 -19.43
CA THR A 231 -19.39 -5.14 -20.61
C THR A 231 -18.02 -4.55 -20.26
N PRO A 232 -16.90 -5.08 -20.81
CA PRO A 232 -15.57 -4.55 -20.56
C PRO A 232 -15.43 -3.07 -20.91
N LEU A 233 -14.64 -2.35 -20.13
CA LEU A 233 -14.30 -0.95 -20.33
C LEU A 233 -12.80 -0.75 -20.12
N LEU A 234 -12.25 0.19 -20.86
CA LEU A 234 -10.88 0.68 -20.69
C LEU A 234 -10.94 2.15 -20.29
N LEU A 235 -10.06 2.57 -19.40
CA LEU A 235 -9.76 3.97 -19.13
C LEU A 235 -8.35 4.25 -19.64
N ILE A 236 -8.26 5.10 -20.65
CA ILE A 236 -7.00 5.49 -21.28
C ILE A 236 -6.83 7.00 -21.14
N ARG A 237 -5.60 7.45 -20.86
CA ARG A 237 -5.28 8.87 -20.73
C ARG A 237 -5.47 9.56 -22.09
N ASN A 238 -6.08 10.75 -22.08
CA ASN A 238 -6.22 11.59 -23.26
C ASN A 238 -4.92 12.31 -23.61
#